data_AF-A0A644ZB18-F1
#
_entry.id   AF-A0A644ZB18-F1
#
_cell.length_a   1.000
_cell.length_b   1.000
_cell.length_c   1.000
_cell.angle_alpha   90.00
_cell.angle_beta   90.00
_cell.angle_gamma   90.00
#
_symmetry.space_group_name_H-M   'P 1'
#
loop_
_entity.id
_entity.type
_entity.pdbx_description
1 polymer ?
#
loop_
_entity_poly.entity_id
_entity_poly.type
_entity_poly.pdbx_seq_one_letter_code
_entity_poly.pdbx_strand_id
1 'polypeptide(L)'
;MKKWEYCSLGPITESLEDDLVTKLLPNTIYLNFCKENKFETTPYKIPDRITRMQFLSKIIAWLGNNGWELVCISPERYFYFKKEIE
;
A
#
# COMPACT_ATOMS: atom_id res chain seq x y z
N MET A 1 -13.94 9.62 -22.58
CA MET A 1 -12.60 9.15 -22.17
C MET A 1 -12.71 8.66 -20.74
N LYS A 2 -12.20 7.47 -20.42
CA LYS A 2 -12.14 7.00 -19.03
C LYS A 2 -11.07 7.77 -18.25
N LYS A 3 -11.35 8.11 -17.00
CA LYS A 3 -10.38 8.73 -16.07
C LYS A 3 -10.02 7.72 -14.97
N TRP A 4 -8.79 7.80 -14.48
CA TRP A 4 -8.24 6.86 -13.50
C TRP A 4 -7.53 7.60 -12.36
N GLU A 5 -7.76 7.12 -11.13
CA GLU A 5 -6.91 7.43 -9.97
C GLU A 5 -5.93 6.27 -9.74
N TYR A 6 -4.76 6.58 -9.20
CA TYR A 6 -3.73 5.58 -8.90
C TYR A 6 -3.35 5.66 -7.42
N CYS A 7 -3.07 4.52 -6.81
CA CYS A 7 -2.58 4.44 -5.44
C CYS A 7 -1.40 3.47 -5.40
N SER A 8 -0.42 3.72 -4.53
CA SER A 8 0.60 2.74 -4.21
C SER A 8 0.75 2.55 -2.71
N LEU A 9 1.14 1.35 -2.33
CA LEU A 9 1.40 0.94 -0.97
C LEU A 9 2.88 0.52 -0.91
N GLY A 10 3.77 1.43 -0.46
CA GLY A 10 5.23 1.21 -0.30
C GLY A 10 6.10 2.51 -0.31
N PRO A 11 7.41 2.46 0.06
CA PRO A 11 8.11 1.40 0.75
C PRO A 11 8.30 1.74 2.24
N ILE A 12 8.76 0.72 2.92
CA ILE A 12 9.39 0.72 4.23
C ILE A 12 10.62 1.62 4.22
N THR A 13 10.62 2.75 4.94
CA THR A 13 11.88 3.41 5.29
C THR A 13 12.38 2.90 6.64
N GLU A 14 13.42 2.05 6.52
CA GLU A 14 14.53 1.68 7.41
C GLU A 14 14.30 1.41 8.92
N SER A 15 14.55 0.16 9.33
CA SER A 15 15.86 -0.22 9.90
C SER A 15 16.07 -1.73 9.74
N LEU A 16 17.30 -2.14 9.45
CA LEU A 16 17.72 -3.53 9.40
C LEU A 16 17.38 -4.24 10.72
N GLU A 17 16.72 -5.40 10.64
CA GLU A 17 17.13 -6.65 11.30
C GLU A 17 16.18 -7.82 11.00
N ASP A 18 16.76 -9.02 11.06
CA ASP A 18 16.37 -10.25 10.40
C ASP A 18 14.98 -10.82 10.79
N ASP A 19 14.13 -10.98 9.78
CA ASP A 19 13.25 -12.14 9.56
C ASP A 19 12.47 -11.91 8.27
N LEU A 20 12.09 -12.99 7.56
CA LEU A 20 11.36 -12.91 6.28
C LEU A 20 10.06 -12.06 6.39
N VAL A 21 9.43 -12.05 7.57
CA VAL A 21 8.22 -11.27 7.90
C VAL A 21 8.54 -9.79 8.14
N THR A 22 9.68 -9.47 8.77
CA THR A 22 10.15 -8.08 8.95
C THR A 22 10.58 -7.45 7.63
N LYS A 23 11.16 -8.26 6.73
CA LYS A 23 11.51 -7.82 5.38
C LYS A 23 10.27 -7.43 4.58
N LEU A 24 9.15 -8.13 4.76
CA LEU A 24 7.94 -7.92 3.94
C LEU A 24 7.14 -6.69 4.36
N LEU A 25 7.15 -6.34 5.65
CA LEU A 25 6.32 -5.25 6.16
C LEU A 25 7.04 -4.36 7.19
N PRO A 26 7.01 -3.04 7.00
CA PRO A 26 7.69 -2.05 7.85
C PRO A 26 6.99 -1.90 9.20
N ASN A 27 7.57 -1.10 10.10
CA ASN A 27 6.80 -0.53 11.21
C ASN A 27 5.79 0.56 10.75
N THR A 28 5.98 1.12 9.55
CA THR A 28 5.14 2.17 8.97
C THR A 28 4.95 1.93 7.46
N ILE A 29 3.71 1.76 6.99
CA ILE A 29 3.36 1.70 5.56
C ILE A 29 2.98 3.11 5.08
N TYR A 30 3.42 3.47 3.89
CA TYR A 30 2.96 4.69 3.22
C TYR A 30 1.91 4.33 2.18
N LEU A 31 0.74 4.94 2.30
CA LEU A 31 -0.29 4.95 1.27
C LEU A 31 -0.11 6.23 0.46
N ASN A 32 0.31 6.08 -0.79
CA ASN A 32 0.43 7.19 -1.73
C ASN A 32 -0.81 7.17 -2.63
N PHE A 33 -1.59 8.23 -2.60
CA PHE A 33 -2.68 8.47 -3.54
C PHE A 33 -2.21 9.45 -4.60
N CYS A 34 -2.52 9.15 -5.86
CA CYS A 34 -2.34 10.04 -6.99
C CYS A 34 -3.72 10.28 -7.62
N LYS A 35 -4.28 11.46 -7.36
CA LYS A 35 -5.55 11.93 -7.90
C LYS A 35 -5.30 13.13 -8.78
N GLU A 36 -5.64 13.06 -10.06
CA GLU A 36 -5.54 14.20 -10.98
C GLU A 36 -4.15 14.90 -10.95
N ASN A 37 -3.06 14.11 -10.88
CA ASN A 37 -1.67 14.56 -10.74
C ASN A 37 -1.30 15.21 -9.40
N LYS A 38 -2.16 15.12 -8.38
CA LYS A 38 -1.83 15.48 -7.00
C LYS A 38 -1.46 14.24 -6.21
N PHE A 39 -0.28 14.29 -5.59
CA PHE A 39 0.19 13.24 -4.70
C PHE A 39 -0.19 13.56 -3.26
N GLU A 40 -0.81 12.60 -2.58
CA GLU A 40 -1.06 12.65 -1.15
C GLU A 40 -0.46 11.39 -0.51
N THR A 41 0.40 11.57 0.48
CA THR A 41 1.06 10.47 1.18
C THR A 41 0.58 10.43 2.62
N THR A 42 -0.08 9.33 3.00
CA THR A 42 -0.52 9.09 4.38
C THR A 42 0.30 7.96 5.00
N PRO A 43 1.04 8.22 6.10
CA PRO A 43 1.74 7.18 6.83
C PRO A 43 0.80 6.43 7.78
N TYR A 44 0.93 5.10 7.83
CA TYR A 44 0.20 4.22 8.73
C TYR A 44 1.19 3.40 9.57
N LYS A 45 1.17 3.60 10.89
CA LYS A 45 1.96 2.78 11.82
C LYS A 45 1.31 1.40 11.96
N ILE A 46 2.07 0.34 11.72
CA ILE A 46 1.56 -1.02 11.88
C ILE A 46 1.71 -1.45 13.34
N PRO A 47 0.66 -2.03 13.96
CA PRO A 47 0.79 -2.73 15.24
C PRO A 47 1.76 -3.93 15.14
N ASP A 48 2.13 -4.49 16.30
CA ASP A 48 3.16 -5.51 16.53
C ASP A 48 3.17 -6.68 15.51
N ARG A 49 4.32 -7.38 15.35
CA ARG A 49 4.66 -8.37 14.29
C ARG A 49 3.52 -9.28 13.80
N ILE A 50 2.74 -9.92 14.70
CA ILE A 50 1.65 -10.85 14.35
C ILE A 50 0.53 -10.14 13.56
N THR A 51 0.36 -8.85 13.80
CA THR A 51 -0.68 -8.02 13.21
C THR A 51 -0.34 -7.57 11.79
N ARG A 52 0.91 -7.72 11.33
CA ARG A 52 1.35 -7.11 10.06
C ARG A 52 0.67 -7.72 8.82
N MET A 53 0.67 -9.05 8.68
CA MET A 53 0.02 -9.72 7.56
C MET A 53 -1.50 -9.50 7.58
N GLN A 54 -2.10 -9.52 8.76
CA GLN A 54 -3.53 -9.23 8.95
C GLN A 54 -3.87 -7.77 8.63
N PHE A 55 -2.94 -6.84 8.90
CA PHE A 55 -3.11 -5.43 8.58
C PHE A 55 -3.01 -5.18 7.08
N LEU A 56 -2.01 -5.76 6.41
CA LEU A 56 -1.89 -5.69 4.96
C LEU A 56 -3.13 -6.29 4.28
N SER A 57 -3.59 -7.47 4.72
CA SER A 57 -4.80 -8.07 4.16
C SER A 57 -6.03 -7.20 4.37
N LYS A 58 -6.16 -6.52 5.52
CA LYS A 58 -7.24 -5.58 5.79
C LYS A 58 -7.17 -4.34 4.89
N ILE A 59 -5.99 -3.77 4.65
CA ILE A 59 -5.85 -2.62 3.75
C ILE A 59 -6.17 -3.02 2.31
N ILE A 60 -5.62 -4.14 1.83
CA ILE A 60 -5.90 -4.63 0.47
C ILE A 60 -7.40 -4.91 0.31
N ALA A 61 -8.04 -5.55 1.29
CA ALA A 61 -9.48 -5.78 1.28
C ALA A 61 -10.28 -4.47 1.32
N TRP A 62 -9.87 -3.51 2.13
CA TRP A 62 -10.51 -2.20 2.19
C TRP A 62 -10.38 -1.44 0.86
N LEU A 63 -9.21 -1.47 0.22
CA LEU A 63 -8.99 -0.89 -1.11
C LEU A 63 -9.92 -1.55 -2.13
N GLY A 64 -9.96 -2.87 -2.19
CA GLY A 64 -10.86 -3.63 -3.08
C GLY A 64 -12.34 -3.27 -2.89
N ASN A 65 -12.80 -3.19 -1.64
CA ASN A 65 -14.17 -2.79 -1.30
C ASN A 65 -14.51 -1.34 -1.69
N ASN A 66 -13.50 -0.50 -1.92
CA ASN A 66 -13.66 0.88 -2.36
C ASN A 66 -13.43 1.07 -3.87
N GLY A 67 -13.39 -0.01 -4.64
CA GLY A 67 -13.26 0.02 -6.10
C GLY A 67 -11.83 0.17 -6.61
N TRP A 68 -10.82 -0.05 -5.75
CA TRP A 68 -9.43 -0.11 -6.17
C TRP A 68 -9.05 -1.51 -6.66
N GLU A 69 -8.49 -1.58 -7.86
CA GLU A 69 -8.00 -2.81 -8.47
C GLU A 69 -6.48 -2.88 -8.34
N LEU A 70 -5.95 -4.01 -7.83
CA LEU A 70 -4.51 -4.27 -7.83
C LEU A 70 -4.01 -4.49 -9.26
N VAL A 71 -3.01 -3.70 -9.66
CA VAL A 71 -2.45 -3.68 -11.02
C VAL A 71 -1.09 -4.37 -11.08
N CYS A 72 -0.24 -4.12 -10.09
CA CYS A 72 1.13 -4.60 -10.08
C CYS A 72 1.67 -4.72 -8.66
N ILE A 73 2.58 -5.66 -8.45
CA ILE A 73 3.44 -5.74 -7.27
C ILE A 73 4.89 -5.61 -7.75
N SER A 74 5.62 -4.59 -7.31
CA SER A 74 7.02 -4.41 -7.74
C SER A 74 7.99 -5.33 -6.97
N PRO A 75 9.20 -5.57 -7.50
CA PRO A 75 10.27 -6.27 -6.78
C PRO A 75 10.61 -5.64 -5.42
N GLU A 76 10.45 -4.32 -5.30
CA GLU A 76 10.61 -3.53 -4.08
C GLU A 76 9.40 -3.59 -3.16
N ARG A 77 8.43 -4.46 -3.44
CA ARG A 77 7.25 -4.78 -2.61
C ARG A 77 6.24 -3.64 -2.52
N TYR A 78 6.16 -2.80 -3.55
CA TYR A 78 5.06 -1.86 -3.68
C TYR A 78 3.85 -2.56 -4.29
N PHE A 79 2.67 -2.31 -3.74
CA PHE A 79 1.40 -2.72 -4.36
C PHE A 79 0.80 -1.50 -5.05
N TYR A 80 0.55 -1.60 -6.35
CA TYR A 80 -0.03 -0.51 -7.13
C TYR A 80 -1.48 -0.83 -7.44
N PHE A 81 -2.34 0.13 -7.19
CA PHE A 81 -3.78 0.05 -7.42
C PHE A 81 -4.22 1.14 -8.38
N LYS A 82 -5.33 0.90 -9.08
CA LYS A 82 -6.03 1.90 -9.88
C LYS A 82 -7.53 1.87 -9.56
N LYS A 83 -8.22 2.98 -9.79
CA LYS A 83 -9.67 3.07 -9.66
C LYS A 83 -10.23 3.92 -10.81
N GLU A 84 -11.30 3.45 -11.46
CA GLU A 84 -12.02 4.24 -12.46
C GLU A 84 -12.82 5.34 -11.76
N ILE A 85 -12.76 6.57 -12.29
CA ILE A 85 -13.52 7.73 -11.78
C ILE A 85 -14.35 8.35 -12.91
N GLU A 86 -15.48 8.95 -12.54
CA GLU A 86 -16.44 9.60 -13.44
C GLU A 86 -15.91 10.93 -14.03
#